data_AF-B0M1B4-F1
#
_entry.id   AF-B0M1B4-F1
#
_cell.length_a   1.000
_cell.length_b   1.000
_cell.length_c   1.000
_cell.angle_alpha   90.00
_cell.angle_beta   90.00
_cell.angle_gamma   90.00
#
_symmetry.space_group_name_H-M   'P 1'
#
loop_
_entity.id
_entity.type
_entity.pdbx_description
1 polymer ?
#
loop_
_entity_poly.entity_id
_entity_poly.type
_entity_poly.pdbx_seq_one_letter_code
_entity_poly.pdbx_strand_id
1 'polypeptide(L)'
;FSRILFRPRILVDVSKIDLTATVLGFKISMPIMIAPTAMQKMAHPEGELATARAASAAGTIMTLSSWATSSVEEVASTGPDIRFFQLYVFKDRNVVAQLVRRAERAGCKAIALTVDTPILGRREADIKNRFTLPPNLVLKNFEGLDLGKLDKVCDYIALFQYLV
;
A
#
# COMPACT_ATOMS: atom_id res chain seq x y z
N PHE A 1 7.65 7.92 20.33
CA PHE A 1 6.61 7.67 21.34
C PHE A 1 7.10 7.75 22.78
N SER A 2 8.33 7.33 23.13
CA SER A 2 8.83 7.29 24.53
C SER A 2 8.89 8.62 25.30
N ARG A 3 8.73 9.76 24.61
CA ARG A 3 8.63 11.10 25.23
C ARG A 3 7.21 11.45 25.69
N ILE A 4 6.24 10.56 25.45
CA ILE A 4 4.84 10.71 25.85
C ILE A 4 4.60 9.71 26.98
N LEU A 5 4.17 10.20 28.15
CA LEU A 5 3.87 9.39 29.32
C LEU A 5 2.36 9.20 29.48
N PHE A 6 1.95 8.07 30.05
CA PHE A 6 0.55 7.82 30.39
C PHE A 6 0.18 8.46 31.74
N ARG A 7 -1.08 8.87 31.85
CA ARG A 7 -1.72 9.26 33.12
C ARG A 7 -2.99 8.42 33.28
N PRO A 8 -2.88 7.15 33.74
CA PRO A 8 -4.02 6.25 33.80
C PRO A 8 -5.11 6.80 34.72
N ARG A 9 -6.36 6.62 34.33
CA ARG A 9 -7.53 6.92 35.17
C ARG A 9 -7.92 5.63 35.89
N ILE A 10 -7.88 5.66 37.21
CA ILE A 10 -8.19 4.51 38.07
C ILE A 10 -9.68 4.53 38.48
N LEU A 11 -10.17 3.39 38.98
CA LEU A 11 -11.57 3.20 39.41
C LEU A 11 -12.60 3.46 38.30
N VAL A 12 -12.24 3.11 37.05
CA VAL A 12 -13.14 3.14 35.88
C VAL A 12 -13.51 1.69 35.55
N ASP A 13 -14.78 1.43 35.28
CA ASP A 13 -15.20 0.12 34.76
C ASP A 13 -14.67 -0.08 33.34
N VAL A 14 -13.76 -1.03 33.20
CA VAL A 14 -13.12 -1.43 31.94
C VAL A 14 -13.46 -2.88 31.58
N SER A 15 -14.53 -3.44 32.15
CA SER A 15 -14.99 -4.81 31.85
C SER A 15 -15.40 -5.02 30.40
N LYS A 16 -15.79 -3.94 29.70
CA LYS A 16 -16.09 -3.93 28.26
C LYS A 16 -15.29 -2.83 27.57
N ILE A 17 -14.42 -3.23 26.66
CA ILE A 17 -13.61 -2.31 25.84
C ILE A 17 -14.06 -2.47 24.39
N ASP A 18 -14.59 -1.39 23.82
CA ASP A 18 -14.91 -1.31 22.39
C ASP A 18 -13.76 -0.60 21.66
N LEU A 19 -13.04 -1.33 20.82
CA LEU A 19 -11.98 -0.79 19.98
C LEU A 19 -12.50 -0.36 18.60
N THR A 20 -13.77 -0.60 18.28
CA THR A 20 -14.28 -0.31 16.95
C THR A 20 -14.15 1.18 16.62
N ALA A 21 -13.83 1.46 15.36
CA ALA A 21 -13.64 2.82 14.87
C ALA A 21 -14.32 2.98 13.50
N THR A 22 -14.52 4.22 13.08
CA THR A 22 -15.00 4.54 11.73
C THR A 22 -13.96 5.38 11.00
N VAL A 23 -13.52 4.90 9.82
CA VAL A 23 -12.54 5.58 8.98
C VAL A 23 -13.18 5.85 7.62
N LEU A 24 -13.31 7.12 7.25
CA LEU A 24 -13.93 7.55 5.98
C LEU A 24 -15.33 6.95 5.73
N GLY A 25 -16.11 6.76 6.80
CA GLY A 25 -17.46 6.16 6.74
C GLY A 25 -17.49 4.63 6.83
N PHE A 26 -16.35 3.96 6.91
CA PHE A 26 -16.27 2.50 7.03
C PHE A 26 -15.96 2.08 8.47
N LYS A 27 -16.77 1.16 9.02
CA LYS A 27 -16.53 0.60 10.35
C LYS A 27 -15.40 -0.44 10.30
N ILE A 28 -14.47 -0.36 11.24
CA ILE A 28 -13.35 -1.29 11.44
C ILE A 28 -13.33 -1.79 12.89
N SER A 29 -12.71 -2.95 13.11
CA SER A 29 -12.64 -3.62 14.41
C SER A 29 -11.74 -2.91 15.43
N MET A 30 -10.72 -2.19 14.96
CA MET A 30 -9.72 -1.49 15.77
C MET A 30 -9.11 -0.32 14.99
N PRO A 31 -8.61 0.76 15.64
CA PRO A 31 -7.99 1.90 14.98
C PRO A 31 -6.53 1.62 14.55
N ILE A 32 -6.27 0.42 14.03
CA ILE A 32 -4.95 -0.05 13.61
C ILE A 32 -5.11 -0.64 12.21
N MET A 33 -4.47 -0.02 11.22
CA MET A 33 -4.57 -0.37 9.80
C MET A 33 -3.20 -0.75 9.23
N ILE A 34 -3.19 -1.46 8.10
CA ILE A 34 -1.96 -1.83 7.41
C ILE A 34 -1.57 -0.72 6.43
N ALA A 35 -0.40 -0.12 6.66
CA ALA A 35 0.20 0.90 5.82
C ALA A 35 0.71 0.31 4.48
N PRO A 36 0.80 1.11 3.41
CA PRO A 36 1.30 0.64 2.13
C PRO A 36 2.80 0.38 2.19
N THR A 37 3.19 -0.86 1.91
CA THR A 37 4.59 -1.28 1.73
C THR A 37 4.74 -1.92 0.36
N ALA A 38 5.83 -1.60 -0.33
CA ALA A 38 6.09 -2.10 -1.69
C ALA A 38 6.65 -3.54 -1.67
N MET A 39 6.39 -4.28 -2.75
CA MET A 39 7.08 -5.53 -3.08
C MET A 39 7.05 -6.60 -1.97
N GLN A 40 5.90 -6.88 -1.38
CA GLN A 40 5.80 -7.79 -0.23
C GLN A 40 6.19 -9.23 -0.56
N LYS A 41 6.15 -9.65 -1.84
CA LYS A 41 6.63 -10.98 -2.25
C LYS A 41 8.13 -11.20 -2.09
N MET A 42 8.91 -10.14 -1.85
CA MET A 42 10.31 -10.30 -1.42
C MET A 42 10.43 -10.86 0.00
N ALA A 43 9.42 -10.62 0.85
CA ALA A 43 9.42 -11.09 2.23
C ALA A 43 8.82 -12.51 2.36
N HIS A 44 7.78 -12.82 1.58
CA HIS A 44 7.12 -14.13 1.60
C HIS A 44 6.42 -14.40 0.25
N PRO A 45 6.39 -15.63 -0.30
CA PRO A 45 5.81 -15.92 -1.61
C PRO A 45 4.36 -15.43 -1.82
N GLU A 46 3.55 -15.45 -0.76
CA GLU A 46 2.16 -14.96 -0.81
C GLU A 46 2.03 -13.43 -0.80
N GLY A 47 3.04 -12.72 -0.31
CA GLY A 47 3.12 -11.25 -0.28
C GLY A 47 1.82 -10.55 0.12
N GLU A 48 1.36 -9.66 -0.76
CA GLU A 48 0.18 -8.84 -0.53
C GLU A 48 -1.12 -9.64 -0.37
N LEU A 49 -1.19 -10.87 -0.89
CA LEU A 49 -2.39 -11.72 -0.73
C LEU A 49 -2.53 -12.21 0.71
N ALA A 50 -1.42 -12.58 1.35
CA ALA A 50 -1.41 -12.95 2.77
C ALA A 50 -1.80 -11.75 3.64
N THR A 51 -1.24 -10.57 3.33
CA THR A 51 -1.58 -9.32 4.02
C THR A 51 -3.06 -8.95 3.88
N ALA A 52 -3.62 -9.12 2.68
CA ALA A 52 -5.04 -8.83 2.42
C ALA A 52 -5.97 -9.75 3.21
N ARG A 53 -5.70 -11.07 3.21
CA ARG A 53 -6.47 -12.03 4.02
C ARG A 53 -6.33 -11.76 5.52
N ALA A 54 -5.15 -11.38 5.98
CA ALA A 54 -4.92 -11.02 7.38
C ALA A 54 -5.70 -9.76 7.78
N ALA A 55 -5.71 -8.72 6.93
CA ALA A 55 -6.48 -7.50 7.18
C ALA A 55 -7.99 -7.78 7.25
N SER A 56 -8.49 -8.60 6.33
CA SER A 56 -9.87 -9.09 6.32
C SER A 56 -10.24 -9.80 7.61
N ALA A 57 -9.47 -10.82 7.98
CA ALA A 57 -9.70 -11.63 9.18
C ALA A 57 -9.61 -10.78 10.46
N ALA A 58 -8.73 -9.78 10.48
CA ALA A 58 -8.61 -8.83 11.58
C ALA A 58 -9.73 -7.77 11.59
N GLY A 59 -10.53 -7.63 10.52
CA GLY A 59 -11.59 -6.64 10.39
C GLY A 59 -11.07 -5.21 10.25
N THR A 60 -9.91 -5.01 9.60
CA THR A 60 -9.28 -3.70 9.43
C THR A 60 -8.90 -3.40 7.97
N ILE A 61 -8.50 -2.16 7.71
CA ILE A 61 -8.15 -1.67 6.39
C ILE A 61 -6.73 -2.05 6.03
N MET A 62 -6.55 -2.55 4.80
CA MET A 62 -5.26 -2.62 4.13
C MET A 62 -5.14 -1.49 3.12
N THR A 63 -4.00 -0.78 3.13
CA THR A 63 -3.61 0.11 2.03
C THR A 63 -2.63 -0.62 1.12
N LEU A 64 -3.00 -0.89 -0.12
CA LEU A 64 -2.11 -1.53 -1.11
C LEU A 64 -1.16 -0.50 -1.73
N SER A 65 0.12 -0.83 -1.84
CA SER A 65 1.09 0.01 -2.56
C SER A 65 0.84 0.00 -4.07
N SER A 66 1.00 1.15 -4.74
CA SER A 66 1.08 1.17 -6.21
C SER A 66 2.20 0.26 -6.74
N TRP A 67 3.24 0.03 -5.94
CA TRP A 67 4.41 -0.79 -6.25
C TRP A 67 4.33 -2.20 -5.62
N ALA A 68 3.11 -2.73 -5.49
CA ALA A 68 2.88 -4.07 -5.03
C ALA A 68 3.31 -5.14 -6.06
N THR A 69 3.71 -6.30 -5.55
CA THR A 69 4.01 -7.52 -6.32
C THR A 69 2.79 -8.41 -6.58
N SER A 70 1.61 -7.92 -6.19
CA SER A 70 0.31 -8.38 -6.61
C SER A 70 -0.53 -7.20 -7.08
N SER A 71 -1.35 -7.41 -8.10
CA SER A 71 -2.20 -6.35 -8.62
C SER A 71 -3.37 -6.09 -7.68
N VAL A 72 -4.00 -4.93 -7.84
CA VAL A 72 -5.17 -4.56 -7.05
C VAL A 72 -6.32 -5.54 -7.23
N GLU A 73 -6.51 -6.13 -8.42
CA GLU A 73 -7.51 -7.17 -8.65
C GLU A 73 -7.15 -8.53 -8.05
N GLU A 74 -5.87 -8.94 -8.08
CA GLU A 74 -5.42 -10.15 -7.37
C GLU A 74 -5.66 -10.00 -5.87
N VAL A 75 -5.35 -8.83 -5.31
CA VAL A 75 -5.61 -8.51 -3.90
C VAL A 75 -7.12 -8.47 -3.60
N ALA A 76 -7.93 -7.90 -4.51
CA ALA A 76 -9.38 -7.86 -4.36
C ALA A 76 -10.02 -9.26 -4.35
N SER A 77 -9.43 -10.21 -5.09
CA SER A 77 -9.91 -11.61 -5.16
C SER A 77 -9.80 -12.37 -3.83
N THR A 78 -9.05 -11.86 -2.85
CA THR A 78 -8.84 -12.54 -1.58
C THR A 78 -10.04 -12.47 -0.62
N GLY A 79 -11.00 -11.58 -0.85
CA GLY A 79 -12.17 -11.42 -0.01
C GLY A 79 -12.84 -10.04 -0.15
N PRO A 80 -14.12 -9.89 0.23
CA PRO A 80 -14.82 -8.60 0.19
C PRO A 80 -14.45 -7.72 1.39
N ASP A 81 -13.45 -6.86 1.25
CA ASP A 81 -12.95 -6.03 2.37
C ASP A 81 -12.68 -4.57 1.99
N ILE A 82 -12.55 -3.73 3.02
CA ILE A 82 -12.23 -2.31 2.87
C ILE A 82 -10.73 -2.19 2.58
N ARG A 83 -10.41 -1.75 1.37
CA ARG A 83 -9.04 -1.53 0.92
C ARG A 83 -8.86 -0.11 0.44
N PHE A 84 -7.71 0.47 0.78
CA PHE A 84 -7.24 1.72 0.18
C PHE A 84 -6.13 1.42 -0.83
N PHE A 85 -5.89 2.33 -1.75
CA PHE A 85 -4.82 2.21 -2.73
C PHE A 85 -3.88 3.40 -2.62
N GLN A 86 -2.61 3.14 -2.32
CA GLN A 86 -1.57 4.15 -2.29
C GLN A 86 -1.13 4.47 -3.71
N LEU A 87 -0.95 5.75 -4.00
CA LEU A 87 -0.63 6.24 -5.33
C LEU A 87 0.43 7.35 -5.27
N TYR A 88 1.26 7.40 -6.31
CA TYR A 88 2.07 8.57 -6.66
C TYR A 88 1.50 9.22 -7.93
N VAL A 89 1.66 10.53 -8.04
CA VAL A 89 1.38 11.24 -9.30
C VAL A 89 2.62 11.15 -10.20
N PHE A 90 2.67 10.11 -11.02
CA PHE A 90 3.74 9.91 -12.02
C PHE A 90 3.68 10.95 -13.14
N LYS A 91 4.83 11.25 -13.77
CA LYS A 91 4.94 12.14 -14.95
C LYS A 91 3.85 11.89 -15.99
N ASP A 92 3.65 10.62 -16.34
CA ASP A 92 2.56 10.23 -17.22
C ASP A 92 1.23 10.16 -16.45
N ARG A 93 0.39 11.19 -16.64
CA ARG A 93 -0.93 11.28 -16.01
C ARG A 93 -1.92 10.23 -16.55
N ASN A 94 -1.67 9.68 -17.75
CA ASN A 94 -2.48 8.58 -18.27
C ASN A 94 -2.29 7.32 -17.42
N VAL A 95 -1.06 7.01 -17.01
CA VAL A 95 -0.77 5.89 -16.09
C VAL A 95 -1.46 6.11 -14.74
N VAL A 96 -1.40 7.33 -14.20
CA VAL A 96 -2.10 7.68 -12.95
C VAL A 96 -3.61 7.45 -13.09
N ALA A 97 -4.22 7.95 -14.16
CA ALA A 97 -5.66 7.76 -14.42
C ALA A 97 -6.04 6.28 -14.60
N GLN A 98 -5.20 5.49 -15.28
CA GLN A 98 -5.41 4.06 -15.43
C GLN A 98 -5.34 3.32 -14.09
N LEU A 99 -4.37 3.64 -13.24
CA LEU A 99 -4.23 3.06 -11.90
C LEU A 99 -5.43 3.40 -11.00
N VAL A 100 -5.88 4.66 -10.99
CA VAL A 100 -7.07 5.07 -10.24
C VAL A 100 -8.29 4.29 -10.69
N ARG A 101 -8.56 4.24 -12.00
CA ARG A 101 -9.69 3.47 -12.55
C ARG A 101 -9.58 1.97 -12.23
N ARG A 102 -8.37 1.41 -12.24
CA ARG A 102 -8.13 0.00 -11.88
C ARG A 102 -8.46 -0.25 -10.41
N ALA A 103 -8.04 0.64 -9.52
CA ALA A 103 -8.35 0.57 -8.09
C ALA A 103 -9.85 0.72 -7.80
N GLU A 104 -10.52 1.65 -8.47
CA GLU A 104 -11.98 1.83 -8.38
C GLU A 104 -12.73 0.57 -8.82
N ARG A 105 -12.38 0.00 -9.99
CA ARG A 105 -12.98 -1.26 -10.49
C ARG A 105 -12.75 -2.44 -9.54
N ALA A 106 -11.60 -2.48 -8.89
CA ALA A 106 -11.28 -3.49 -7.88
C ALA A 106 -11.95 -3.23 -6.51
N GLY A 107 -12.77 -2.18 -6.39
CA GLY A 107 -13.56 -1.89 -5.20
C GLY A 107 -12.80 -1.18 -4.08
N CYS A 108 -11.62 -0.60 -4.35
CA CYS A 108 -10.91 0.21 -3.37
C CYS A 108 -11.76 1.41 -2.97
N LYS A 109 -11.71 1.77 -1.68
CA LYS A 109 -12.59 2.75 -1.05
C LYS A 109 -11.97 4.14 -0.89
N ALA A 110 -10.65 4.25 -1.00
CA ALA A 110 -9.96 5.54 -0.98
C ALA A 110 -8.60 5.44 -1.67
N ILE A 111 -8.05 6.61 -2.02
CA ILE A 111 -6.68 6.79 -2.49
C ILE A 111 -5.84 7.41 -1.39
N ALA A 112 -4.71 6.78 -1.07
CA ALA A 112 -3.68 7.34 -0.21
C ALA A 112 -2.58 7.96 -1.07
N LEU A 113 -2.69 9.27 -1.34
CA LEU A 113 -1.73 9.98 -2.17
C LEU A 113 -0.44 10.26 -1.38
N THR A 114 0.69 9.74 -1.85
CA THR A 114 2.01 10.04 -1.26
C THR A 114 2.57 11.34 -1.85
N VAL A 115 2.80 12.33 -0.98
CA VAL A 115 3.22 13.70 -1.37
C VAL A 115 4.60 14.10 -0.85
N ASP A 116 5.27 13.21 -0.11
CA ASP A 116 6.57 13.45 0.52
C ASP A 116 7.77 12.90 -0.28
N THR A 117 7.50 12.24 -1.41
CA THR A 117 8.53 11.62 -2.25
C THR A 117 8.55 12.24 -3.66
N PRO A 118 8.86 13.55 -3.79
CA PRO A 118 9.08 14.14 -5.11
C PRO A 118 10.36 13.59 -5.77
N ILE A 119 11.34 13.24 -4.93
CA ILE A 119 12.56 12.51 -5.29
C ILE A 119 12.73 11.44 -4.22
N LEU A 120 13.33 10.31 -4.57
CA LEU A 120 13.66 9.29 -3.60
C LEU A 120 14.58 9.77 -2.49
N GLY A 121 14.24 9.40 -1.26
CA GLY A 121 15.16 9.47 -0.13
C GLY A 121 16.40 8.57 -0.35
N ARG A 122 17.56 9.05 0.10
CA ARG A 122 18.83 8.33 -0.02
C ARG A 122 18.94 7.25 1.07
N ARG A 123 18.74 6.00 0.68
CA ARG A 123 18.91 4.81 1.54
C ARG A 123 20.26 4.17 1.27
N GLU A 124 21.27 4.48 2.09
CA GLU A 124 22.65 4.05 1.83
C GLU A 124 22.83 2.53 1.81
N ALA A 125 22.05 1.79 2.60
CA ALA A 125 22.06 0.33 2.58
C ALA A 125 21.68 -0.21 1.20
N ASP A 126 20.62 0.33 0.59
CA ASP A 126 20.17 -0.08 -0.75
C ASP A 126 21.25 0.20 -1.81
N ILE A 127 21.98 1.31 -1.68
CA ILE A 127 23.10 1.66 -2.57
C ILE A 127 24.25 0.66 -2.40
N LYS A 128 24.68 0.41 -1.16
CA LYS A 128 25.80 -0.51 -0.85
C LYS A 128 25.47 -1.94 -1.29
N ASN A 129 24.23 -2.36 -1.09
CA ASN A 129 23.76 -3.69 -1.45
C ASN A 129 23.37 -3.82 -2.93
N ARG A 130 23.40 -2.71 -3.69
CA ARG A 130 22.96 -2.64 -5.10
C ARG A 130 21.56 -3.25 -5.26
N PHE A 131 20.62 -2.79 -4.45
CA PHE A 131 19.28 -3.35 -4.39
C PHE A 131 18.60 -3.35 -5.78
N THR A 132 18.13 -4.52 -6.19
CA THR A 132 17.29 -4.74 -7.37
C THR A 132 16.14 -5.66 -7.02
N LEU A 133 14.99 -5.49 -7.68
CA LEU A 133 13.89 -6.43 -7.54
C LEU A 133 14.32 -7.82 -8.03
N PRO A 134 14.06 -8.91 -7.28
CA PRO A 134 14.33 -10.26 -7.76
C PRO A 134 13.63 -10.52 -9.11
N PRO A 135 14.29 -11.19 -10.08
CA PRO A 135 13.83 -11.28 -11.46
C PRO A 135 12.51 -12.05 -11.64
N ASN A 136 12.11 -12.85 -10.66
CA ASN A 136 10.85 -13.56 -10.64
C ASN A 136 9.67 -12.72 -10.12
N LEU A 137 9.90 -11.46 -9.74
CA LEU A 137 8.90 -10.55 -9.21
C LEU A 137 8.70 -9.36 -10.15
N VAL A 138 7.48 -8.86 -10.23
CA VAL A 138 7.08 -7.74 -11.09
C VAL A 138 6.14 -6.79 -10.35
N LEU A 139 6.12 -5.52 -10.74
CA LEU A 139 5.17 -4.53 -10.21
C LEU A 139 3.81 -4.67 -10.90
N LYS A 140 2.99 -5.57 -10.36
CA LYS A 140 1.78 -6.09 -11.01
C LYS A 140 0.72 -5.04 -11.35
N ASN A 141 0.66 -3.91 -10.64
CA ASN A 141 -0.29 -2.85 -10.96
C ASN A 141 -0.02 -2.12 -12.28
N PHE A 142 1.23 -2.16 -12.78
CA PHE A 142 1.63 -1.55 -14.04
C PHE A 142 1.51 -2.52 -15.22
N GLU A 143 1.39 -3.83 -14.96
CA GLU A 143 1.21 -4.86 -15.98
C GLU A 143 -0.12 -4.63 -16.73
N GLY A 144 -0.04 -4.59 -18.06
CA GLY A 144 -1.20 -4.39 -18.94
C GLY A 144 -1.71 -2.95 -19.02
N LEU A 145 -0.97 -1.96 -18.50
CA LEU A 145 -1.27 -0.54 -18.72
C LEU A 145 -0.58 0.00 -19.97
N ASP A 146 -1.16 1.02 -20.59
CA ASP A 146 -0.44 1.84 -21.57
C ASP A 146 0.53 2.74 -20.81
N LEU A 147 1.80 2.35 -20.80
CA LEU A 147 2.86 3.03 -20.06
C LEU A 147 3.48 4.19 -20.86
N GLY A 148 3.16 4.37 -22.15
CA GLY A 148 3.68 5.46 -22.96
C GLY A 148 5.22 5.58 -22.87
N LYS A 149 5.72 6.65 -22.23
CA LYS A 149 7.16 6.86 -22.02
C LYS A 149 7.76 6.08 -20.84
N LEU A 150 6.95 5.54 -19.94
CA LEU A 150 7.42 4.68 -18.83
C LEU A 150 7.95 3.32 -19.31
N ASP A 151 7.57 2.84 -20.50
CA ASP A 151 8.04 1.55 -21.05
C ASP A 151 9.56 1.49 -21.26
N LYS A 152 10.24 2.64 -21.38
CA LYS A 152 11.69 2.70 -21.62
C LYS A 152 12.52 2.44 -20.36
N VAL A 153 11.87 2.09 -19.25
CA VAL A 153 12.38 2.19 -17.89
C VAL A 153 11.96 0.93 -17.13
N CYS A 154 12.47 -0.22 -17.59
CA CYS A 154 12.29 -1.50 -16.90
C CYS A 154 13.13 -1.63 -15.61
N ASP A 155 13.88 -0.59 -15.24
CA ASP A 155 14.65 -0.56 -14.00
C ASP A 155 13.86 0.10 -12.87
N TYR A 156 13.74 -0.61 -11.74
CA TYR A 156 13.15 -0.13 -10.48
C TYR A 156 13.68 1.26 -10.07
N ILE A 157 14.98 1.51 -10.26
CA ILE A 157 15.63 2.80 -9.96
C ILE A 157 15.17 3.88 -10.92
N ALA A 158 14.97 3.54 -12.20
CA ALA A 158 14.60 4.49 -13.21
C ALA A 158 13.11 4.90 -13.07
N LEU A 159 12.22 4.02 -12.59
CA LEU A 159 10.82 4.39 -12.29
C LEU A 159 10.69 5.57 -11.31
N PHE A 160 11.62 5.68 -10.36
CA PHE A 160 11.67 6.83 -9.44
C PHE A 160 12.11 8.13 -10.09
N GLN A 161 12.85 8.09 -11.21
CA GLN A 161 13.20 9.29 -11.98
C GLN A 161 11.97 9.90 -12.69
N TYR A 162 10.83 9.19 -12.67
CA TYR A 162 9.55 9.63 -13.22
C TYR A 162 8.52 10.01 -12.16
N LEU A 163 8.92 10.07 -10.89
CA LEU A 163 8.19 10.81 -9.86
C LEU A 163 8.52 12.30 -10.05
N VAL A 164 7.45 13.09 -10.22
CA VAL A 164 7.44 14.55 -10.53
C VAL A 164 7.96 14.90 -11.92
#